data_AF-A0A662JCL6-F1
#
_entry.id   AF-A0A662JCL6-F1
#
_cell.length_a   1.000
_cell.length_b   1.000
_cell.length_c   1.000
_cell.angle_alpha   90.00
_cell.angle_beta   90.00
_cell.angle_gamma   90.00
#
_symmetry.space_group_name_H-M   'P 1'
#
loop_
_entity.id
_entity.type
_entity.pdbx_description
1 polymer ?
#
loop_
_entity_poly.entity_id
_entity_poly.type
_entity_poly.pdbx_seq_one_letter_code
_entity_poly.pdbx_strand_id
1 'polypeptide(L)'
;MLGHVPRELLYLIKLYGDIDKVLDHIKISKDYFMALIHLYRILGLLRVDDKRCKLLFPLITKDEYDSILKRVEGVIDLQLNYIKRHIPEIMNKYAKSSLREQGFEWDDVDFLLIAGLLLDLISMKSFREMCAGIPSLRTSSSNWYLWAIEGGLDVDYEYWTYVYEGIIGGSLLLTLKKAPYSPIYLRDFELQVIKLMTLSEKSCAELAYELNIPEEAVKTLLDKWIKLGLVKNIGSSDRYKICFPFLLKDDYNVLFRSLMRLGKELCEAVFRRKIIDLLRHKYRSDLKSVDDVAYLLLVFYIIKCHVVSRLISEGLINRPPDVPKLPWGLCGWCII
;
A
#
# COMPACT_ATOMS: atom_id res chain seq x y z
N MET A 1 -16.59 17.05 -8.87
CA MET A 1 -18.02 16.67 -8.73
C MET A 1 -18.32 15.26 -9.24
N LEU A 2 -17.84 14.83 -10.42
CA LEU A 2 -18.15 13.51 -10.98
C LEU A 2 -17.58 12.28 -10.23
N GLY A 3 -16.62 12.45 -9.32
CA GLY A 3 -16.10 11.36 -8.47
C GLY A 3 -16.87 11.12 -7.16
N HIS A 4 -17.69 12.09 -6.70
CA HIS A 4 -18.49 11.97 -5.47
C HIS A 4 -19.81 11.21 -5.70
N VAL A 5 -20.50 11.54 -6.81
CA VAL A 5 -21.77 10.92 -7.20
C VAL A 5 -21.70 9.39 -7.32
N PRO A 6 -20.62 8.79 -7.91
CA PRO A 6 -20.44 7.35 -7.97
C PRO A 6 -20.40 6.66 -6.59
N ARG A 7 -19.79 7.32 -5.60
CA ARG A 7 -19.54 6.72 -4.30
C ARG A 7 -20.75 6.82 -3.37
N GLU A 8 -21.37 8.00 -3.32
CA GLU A 8 -22.62 8.22 -2.57
C GLU A 8 -23.72 7.27 -3.04
N LEU A 9 -23.77 7.00 -4.34
CA LEU A 9 -24.71 6.04 -4.91
C LEU A 9 -24.58 4.64 -4.32
N LEU A 10 -23.35 4.16 -4.12
CA LEU A 10 -23.09 2.85 -3.54
C LEU A 10 -23.56 2.79 -2.08
N TYR A 11 -23.44 3.88 -1.32
CA TYR A 11 -23.96 3.96 0.05
C TYR A 11 -25.49 3.93 0.08
N LEU A 12 -26.15 4.68 -0.80
CA LEU A 12 -27.61 4.64 -0.93
C LEU A 12 -28.09 3.24 -1.33
N ILE A 13 -27.39 2.56 -2.24
CA ILE A 13 -27.67 1.17 -2.59
C ILE A 13 -27.54 0.24 -1.38
N LYS A 14 -26.50 0.42 -0.55
CA LYS A 14 -26.34 -0.36 0.70
C LYS A 14 -27.50 -0.14 1.66
N LEU A 15 -27.94 1.10 1.83
CA LEU A 15 -28.97 1.49 2.79
C LEU A 15 -30.38 1.03 2.37
N TYR A 16 -30.73 1.19 1.09
CA TYR A 16 -32.09 0.94 0.63
C TYR A 16 -32.28 -0.42 -0.06
N GLY A 17 -31.23 -0.96 -0.68
CA GLY A 17 -31.24 -2.27 -1.35
C GLY A 17 -32.22 -2.39 -2.53
N ASP A 18 -32.84 -1.29 -2.95
CA ASP A 18 -33.88 -1.24 -3.98
C ASP A 18 -33.66 -0.04 -4.92
N ILE A 19 -33.69 -0.29 -6.22
CA ILE A 19 -33.42 0.70 -7.29
C ILE A 19 -34.37 1.90 -7.20
N ASP A 20 -35.67 1.67 -6.97
CA ASP A 20 -36.67 2.74 -6.97
C ASP A 20 -36.50 3.62 -5.75
N LYS A 21 -36.24 3.02 -4.58
CA LYS A 21 -35.96 3.79 -3.36
C LYS A 21 -34.68 4.60 -3.49
N VAL A 22 -33.62 4.06 -4.11
CA VAL A 22 -32.37 4.81 -4.32
C VAL A 22 -32.61 6.01 -5.24
N LEU A 23 -33.43 5.86 -6.29
CA LEU A 23 -33.80 6.93 -7.22
C LEU A 23 -34.46 8.12 -6.50
N ASP A 24 -35.26 7.87 -5.46
CA ASP A 24 -35.92 8.92 -4.68
C ASP A 24 -34.93 9.84 -3.92
N HIS A 25 -33.68 9.39 -3.73
CA HIS A 25 -32.65 10.08 -2.96
C HIS A 25 -31.53 10.72 -3.78
N ILE A 26 -31.55 10.59 -5.12
CA ILE A 26 -30.49 11.09 -6.00
C ILE A 26 -30.98 12.16 -6.97
N LYS A 27 -30.15 13.18 -7.18
CA LYS A 27 -30.42 14.30 -8.10
C LYS A 27 -29.79 14.06 -9.49
N ILE A 28 -29.94 12.86 -10.04
CA ILE A 28 -29.48 12.51 -11.39
C ILE A 28 -30.63 11.93 -12.23
N SER A 29 -30.51 11.95 -13.55
CA SER A 29 -31.51 11.35 -14.42
C SER A 29 -31.57 9.83 -14.23
N LYS A 30 -32.75 9.26 -14.42
CA LYS A 30 -32.97 7.81 -14.34
C LYS A 30 -32.06 7.05 -15.30
N ASP A 31 -31.88 7.55 -16.53
CA ASP A 31 -31.04 6.89 -17.54
C ASP A 31 -29.56 6.86 -17.11
N TYR A 32 -29.06 7.96 -16.56
CA TYR A 32 -27.69 8.01 -16.05
C TYR A 32 -27.50 7.09 -14.84
N PHE A 33 -28.47 7.04 -13.93
CA PHE A 33 -28.46 6.10 -12.82
C PHE A 33 -28.43 4.64 -13.30
N MET A 34 -29.29 4.27 -14.24
CA MET A 34 -29.32 2.91 -14.78
C MET A 34 -28.01 2.55 -15.50
N ALA A 35 -27.37 3.51 -16.17
CA ALA A 35 -26.04 3.32 -16.76
C ALA A 35 -24.96 3.06 -15.69
N LEU A 36 -24.99 3.76 -14.56
CA LEU A 36 -24.09 3.52 -13.43
C LEU A 36 -24.33 2.14 -12.79
N ILE A 37 -25.59 1.76 -12.57
CA ILE A 37 -25.95 0.42 -12.07
C ILE A 37 -25.44 -0.67 -13.01
N HIS A 38 -25.60 -0.48 -14.32
CA HIS A 38 -25.09 -1.42 -15.32
C HIS A 38 -23.56 -1.52 -15.28
N LEU A 39 -22.85 -0.39 -15.20
CA LEU A 39 -21.39 -0.35 -15.06
C LEU A 39 -20.93 -1.09 -13.81
N TYR A 40 -21.54 -0.85 -12.64
CA TYR A 40 -21.19 -1.53 -11.39
C TYR A 40 -21.44 -3.02 -11.43
N ARG A 41 -22.48 -3.46 -12.15
CA ARG A 41 -22.73 -4.88 -12.39
C ARG A 41 -21.63 -5.48 -13.27
N ILE A 42 -21.22 -4.81 -14.35
CA ILE A 42 -20.10 -5.26 -15.21
C ILE A 42 -18.79 -5.35 -14.41
N LEU A 43 -18.53 -4.38 -13.55
CA LEU A 43 -17.33 -4.34 -12.69
C LEU A 43 -17.38 -5.35 -11.53
N GLY A 44 -18.49 -6.09 -11.36
CA GLY A 44 -18.66 -7.06 -10.27
C GLY A 44 -18.84 -6.43 -8.89
N LEU A 45 -19.16 -5.13 -8.81
CA LEU A 45 -19.38 -4.41 -7.56
C LEU A 45 -20.79 -4.63 -7.00
N LEU A 46 -21.74 -4.91 -7.89
CA LEU A 46 -23.16 -5.00 -7.57
C LEU A 46 -23.80 -6.23 -8.21
N ARG A 47 -24.64 -6.94 -7.45
CA ARG A 47 -25.63 -7.88 -7.98
C ARG A 47 -27.00 -7.22 -8.03
N VAL A 48 -27.69 -7.40 -9.14
CA VAL A 48 -29.05 -6.90 -9.35
C VAL A 48 -29.96 -8.09 -9.62
N ASP A 49 -30.93 -8.29 -8.74
CA ASP A 49 -31.97 -9.33 -8.83
C ASP A 49 -33.32 -8.59 -8.95
N ASP A 50 -33.85 -8.44 -10.16
CA ASP A 50 -34.97 -7.55 -10.53
C ASP A 50 -34.72 -6.08 -10.14
N LYS A 51 -35.37 -5.60 -9.08
CA LYS A 51 -35.20 -4.26 -8.50
C LYS A 51 -34.27 -4.23 -7.30
N ARG A 52 -33.88 -5.40 -6.78
CA ARG A 52 -33.04 -5.50 -5.59
C ARG A 52 -31.58 -5.39 -5.96
N CYS A 53 -30.86 -4.57 -5.22
CA CYS A 53 -29.44 -4.34 -5.38
C CYS A 53 -28.67 -4.84 -4.15
N LYS A 54 -27.60 -5.60 -4.37
CA LYS A 54 -26.70 -6.08 -3.30
C LYS A 54 -25.26 -5.80 -3.66
N LEU A 55 -24.55 -5.10 -2.79
CA LEU A 55 -23.11 -4.88 -2.93
C LEU A 55 -22.34 -6.19 -2.73
N LEU A 56 -21.31 -6.39 -3.54
CA LEU A 56 -20.42 -7.55 -3.51
C LEU A 56 -19.04 -7.24 -2.94
N PHE A 57 -18.81 -6.00 -2.50
CA PHE A 57 -17.55 -5.53 -1.92
C PHE A 57 -17.81 -4.85 -0.56
N PRO A 58 -16.77 -4.70 0.31
CA PRO A 58 -16.93 -4.25 1.69
C PRO A 58 -17.20 -2.74 1.82
N LEU A 59 -18.33 -2.22 1.36
CA LEU A 59 -18.72 -0.82 1.62
C LEU A 59 -19.14 -0.67 3.10
N ILE A 60 -18.38 0.09 3.87
CA ILE A 60 -18.52 0.30 5.31
C ILE A 60 -19.05 1.71 5.56
N THR A 61 -20.19 1.83 6.23
CA THR A 61 -20.72 3.12 6.72
C THR A 61 -19.94 3.61 7.93
N LYS A 62 -20.10 4.88 8.29
CA LYS A 62 -19.40 5.44 9.46
C LYS A 62 -19.69 4.67 10.75
N ASP A 63 -20.95 4.30 11.00
CA ASP A 63 -21.33 3.54 12.21
C ASP A 63 -20.72 2.12 12.22
N GLU A 64 -20.67 1.46 11.07
CA GLU A 64 -20.01 0.16 10.93
C GLU A 64 -18.49 0.28 11.17
N TYR A 65 -17.88 1.37 10.68
CA TYR A 65 -16.47 1.66 10.88
C TYR A 65 -16.15 1.87 12.36
N ASP A 66 -16.93 2.68 13.07
CA ASP A 66 -16.74 2.93 14.52
C ASP A 66 -16.88 1.64 15.34
N SER A 67 -17.81 0.76 14.94
CA SER A 67 -17.98 -0.56 15.54
C SER A 67 -16.76 -1.46 15.29
N ILE A 68 -16.24 -1.48 14.06
CA ILE A 68 -15.02 -2.23 13.72
C ILE A 68 -13.84 -1.70 14.52
N LEU A 69 -13.64 -0.38 14.57
CA LEU A 69 -12.52 0.27 15.26
C LEU A 69 -12.49 -0.11 16.74
N LYS A 70 -13.62 0.01 17.45
CA LYS A 70 -13.74 -0.42 18.86
C LYS A 70 -13.34 -1.88 19.07
N ARG A 71 -13.58 -2.75 18.08
CA ARG A 71 -13.27 -4.19 18.17
C ARG A 71 -11.81 -4.49 17.90
N VAL A 72 -11.17 -3.71 17.03
CA VAL A 72 -9.78 -3.92 16.61
C VAL A 72 -8.77 -3.11 17.42
N GLU A 73 -9.23 -2.24 18.32
CA GLU A 73 -8.39 -1.42 19.20
C GLU A 73 -7.31 -2.24 19.94
N GLY A 74 -7.70 -3.33 20.59
CA GLY A 74 -6.73 -4.21 21.24
C GLY A 74 -5.78 -4.93 20.27
N VAL A 75 -6.14 -5.05 18.99
CA VAL A 75 -5.26 -5.59 17.93
C VAL A 75 -4.26 -4.52 17.47
N ILE A 76 -4.71 -3.26 17.35
CA ILE A 76 -3.86 -2.08 17.12
C ILE A 76 -2.78 -2.01 18.19
N ASP A 77 -3.16 -2.11 19.48
CA ASP A 77 -2.20 -2.04 20.59
C ASP A 77 -1.20 -3.21 20.58
N LEU A 78 -1.66 -4.42 20.28
CA LEU A 78 -0.77 -5.58 20.17
C LEU A 78 0.25 -5.40 19.03
N GLN A 79 -0.20 -4.93 17.88
CA GLN A 79 0.67 -4.69 16.73
C GLN A 79 1.65 -3.55 16.99
N LEU A 80 1.18 -2.44 17.57
CA LEU A 80 2.00 -1.31 17.97
C LEU A 80 3.10 -1.73 18.94
N ASN A 81 2.74 -2.44 20.01
CA ASN A 81 3.70 -2.94 21.00
C ASN A 81 4.70 -3.93 20.40
N TYR A 82 4.25 -4.79 19.48
CA TYR A 82 5.14 -5.71 18.78
C TYR A 82 6.18 -4.95 17.95
N ILE A 83 5.74 -3.97 17.15
CA ILE A 83 6.67 -3.16 16.32
C ILE A 83 7.62 -2.39 17.22
N LYS A 84 7.12 -1.70 18.23
CA LYS A 84 7.92 -0.89 19.18
C LYS A 84 9.07 -1.68 19.80
N ARG A 85 8.83 -2.93 20.19
CA ARG A 85 9.87 -3.83 20.73
C ARG A 85 10.95 -4.20 19.72
N HIS A 86 10.63 -4.19 18.42
CA HIS A 86 11.53 -4.61 17.35
C HIS A 86 12.16 -3.44 16.57
N ILE A 87 11.75 -2.18 16.81
CA ILE A 87 12.42 -1.01 16.23
C ILE A 87 13.95 -1.03 16.46
N PRO A 88 14.47 -1.31 17.66
CA PRO A 88 15.92 -1.38 17.88
C PRO A 88 16.61 -2.44 17.01
N GLU A 89 15.95 -3.57 16.77
CA GLU A 89 16.47 -4.60 15.87
C GLU A 89 16.53 -4.06 14.43
N ILE A 90 15.45 -3.45 13.95
CA ILE A 90 15.37 -2.89 12.59
C ILE A 90 16.44 -1.82 12.38
N MET A 91 16.60 -0.91 13.34
CA MET A 91 17.65 0.12 13.32
C MET A 91 19.05 -0.48 13.24
N ASN A 92 19.33 -1.53 14.01
CA ASN A 92 20.60 -2.25 13.95
C ASN A 92 20.82 -2.96 12.60
N LYS A 93 19.77 -3.43 11.93
CA LYS A 93 19.88 -3.98 10.58
C LYS A 93 20.09 -2.90 9.52
N TYR A 94 19.42 -1.76 9.65
CA TYR A 94 19.67 -0.57 8.83
C TYR A 94 21.12 -0.08 8.97
N ALA A 95 21.67 -0.04 10.19
CA ALA A 95 23.04 0.38 10.42
C ALA A 95 24.10 -0.54 9.77
N LYS A 96 23.69 -1.76 9.40
CA LYS A 96 24.51 -2.77 8.71
C LYS A 96 24.19 -2.90 7.22
N SER A 97 23.27 -2.09 6.70
CA SER A 97 22.96 -2.04 5.28
C SER A 97 23.74 -0.92 4.59
N SER A 98 23.82 -1.01 3.26
CA SER A 98 24.45 -0.01 2.41
C SER A 98 23.64 1.30 2.31
N LEU A 99 22.44 1.38 2.92
CA LEU A 99 21.61 2.60 2.87
C LEU A 99 22.34 3.83 3.42
N ARG A 100 23.19 3.65 4.43
CA ARG A 100 24.06 4.72 4.96
C ARG A 100 25.12 5.16 3.95
N GLU A 101 25.72 4.21 3.24
CA GLU A 101 26.72 4.46 2.20
C GLU A 101 26.09 5.15 0.98
N GLN A 102 24.82 4.85 0.70
CA GLN A 102 24.03 5.56 -0.31
C GLN A 102 23.74 7.02 0.09
N GLY A 103 23.83 7.34 1.39
CA GLY A 103 23.64 8.67 1.96
C GLY A 103 22.26 8.90 2.58
N PHE A 104 21.54 7.84 2.98
CA PHE A 104 20.27 7.95 3.69
C PHE A 104 20.46 7.75 5.19
N GLU A 105 19.96 8.70 5.97
CA GLU A 105 19.87 8.60 7.43
C GLU A 105 18.67 7.72 7.83
N TRP A 106 18.61 7.35 9.12
CA TRP A 106 17.50 6.54 9.62
C TRP A 106 16.16 7.27 9.42
N ASP A 107 16.16 8.57 9.68
CA ASP A 107 14.99 9.43 9.58
C ASP A 107 14.48 9.58 8.13
N ASP A 108 15.33 9.33 7.13
CA ASP A 108 14.93 9.33 5.72
C ASP A 108 14.14 8.07 5.33
N VAL A 109 14.34 6.96 6.06
CA VAL A 109 13.90 5.62 5.63
C VAL A 109 12.98 4.92 6.64
N ASP A 110 12.88 5.37 7.87
CA ASP A 110 12.12 4.70 8.93
C ASP A 110 10.66 4.43 8.55
N PHE A 111 9.97 5.43 8.01
CA PHE A 111 8.60 5.34 7.55
C PHE A 111 8.50 4.36 6.37
N LEU A 112 9.45 4.40 5.44
CA LEU A 112 9.49 3.48 4.30
C LEU A 112 9.70 2.02 4.76
N LEU A 113 10.64 1.78 5.67
CA LEU A 113 10.96 0.44 6.17
C LEU A 113 9.82 -0.13 7.03
N ILE A 114 9.19 0.70 7.86
CA ILE A 114 8.15 0.26 8.80
C ILE A 114 6.78 0.28 8.14
N ALA A 115 6.32 1.42 7.63
CA ALA A 115 4.99 1.54 7.04
C ALA A 115 4.91 0.85 5.67
N GLY A 116 5.91 1.07 4.82
CA GLY A 116 5.96 0.53 3.46
C GLY A 116 6.33 -0.95 3.40
N LEU A 117 7.55 -1.30 3.83
CA LEU A 117 8.06 -2.67 3.69
C LEU A 117 7.46 -3.63 4.73
N LEU A 118 7.58 -3.34 6.02
CA LEU A 118 7.13 -4.24 7.07
C LEU A 118 5.61 -4.40 7.09
N LEU A 119 4.87 -3.31 7.22
CA LEU A 119 3.42 -3.36 7.43
C LEU A 119 2.64 -3.60 6.13
N ASP A 120 2.99 -2.93 5.04
CA ASP A 120 2.18 -2.97 3.81
C ASP A 120 2.65 -4.04 2.81
N LEU A 121 3.94 -4.17 2.53
CA LEU A 121 4.41 -5.21 1.61
C LEU A 121 4.41 -6.59 2.27
N ILE A 122 5.12 -6.74 3.39
CA ILE A 122 5.42 -8.05 3.98
C ILE A 122 4.26 -8.56 4.81
N SER A 123 3.77 -7.78 5.78
CA SER A 123 2.74 -8.24 6.70
C SER A 123 1.41 -8.45 5.98
N MET A 124 1.04 -7.57 5.04
CA MET A 124 -0.14 -7.78 4.18
C MET A 124 -0.02 -9.05 3.34
N LYS A 125 1.13 -9.31 2.71
CA LYS A 125 1.37 -10.55 1.94
C LYS A 125 1.24 -11.78 2.83
N SER A 126 1.88 -11.75 4.00
CA SER A 126 1.82 -12.83 4.99
C SER A 126 0.39 -13.05 5.52
N PHE A 127 -0.37 -11.97 5.72
CA PHE A 127 -1.76 -12.06 6.16
C PHE A 127 -2.68 -12.61 5.06
N ARG A 128 -2.47 -12.21 3.80
CA ARG A 128 -3.18 -12.80 2.65
C ARG A 128 -2.91 -14.30 2.51
N GLU A 129 -1.65 -14.72 2.63
CA GLU A 129 -1.27 -16.14 2.63
C GLU A 129 -1.94 -16.89 3.78
N MET A 130 -1.97 -16.30 4.99
CA MET A 130 -2.69 -16.86 6.15
C MET A 130 -4.18 -17.01 5.89
N CYS A 131 -4.85 -16.00 5.30
CA CYS A 131 -6.25 -16.07 4.93
C CYS A 131 -6.51 -17.16 3.87
N ALA A 132 -5.68 -17.22 2.82
CA ALA A 132 -5.80 -18.22 1.76
C ALA A 132 -5.63 -19.65 2.30
N GLY A 133 -4.85 -19.83 3.37
CA GLY A 133 -4.67 -21.11 4.05
C GLY A 133 -5.86 -21.58 4.90
N ILE A 134 -6.95 -20.80 5.02
CA ILE A 134 -8.14 -21.17 5.81
C ILE A 134 -9.25 -21.68 4.85
N PRO A 135 -9.52 -23.00 4.77
CA PRO A 135 -10.41 -23.57 3.77
C PRO A 135 -11.87 -23.11 3.86
N SER A 136 -12.29 -22.60 5.03
CA SER A 136 -13.67 -22.21 5.29
C SER A 136 -13.98 -20.75 4.97
N LEU A 137 -13.01 -19.95 4.50
CA LEU A 137 -13.27 -18.56 4.13
C LEU A 137 -13.95 -18.50 2.78
N ARG A 138 -15.03 -17.72 2.70
CA ARG A 138 -15.61 -17.34 1.42
C ARG A 138 -14.60 -16.46 0.68
N THR A 139 -14.36 -16.78 -0.58
CA THR A 139 -13.52 -15.99 -1.49
C THR A 139 -14.34 -15.60 -2.73
N SER A 140 -14.40 -14.31 -3.01
CA SER A 140 -14.78 -13.75 -4.31
C SER A 140 -13.51 -13.17 -4.95
N SER A 141 -13.42 -13.24 -6.27
CA SER A 141 -12.25 -12.83 -7.08
C SER A 141 -11.95 -11.31 -7.08
N SER A 142 -12.44 -10.57 -6.09
CA SER A 142 -12.61 -9.12 -6.14
C SER A 142 -11.63 -8.38 -5.22
N ASN A 143 -10.75 -7.58 -5.81
CA ASN A 143 -9.69 -6.79 -5.13
C ASN A 143 -10.17 -5.42 -4.57
N TRP A 144 -11.48 -5.21 -4.40
CA TRP A 144 -12.08 -3.88 -4.19
C TRP A 144 -12.07 -3.36 -2.74
N TYR A 145 -11.22 -3.90 -1.86
CA TYR A 145 -11.30 -3.66 -0.41
C TYR A 145 -10.75 -2.28 0.04
N LEU A 146 -10.02 -1.54 -0.78
CA LEU A 146 -9.42 -0.25 -0.35
C LEU A 146 -10.34 0.98 -0.54
N TRP A 147 -11.49 0.84 -1.20
CA TRP A 147 -12.29 1.99 -1.68
C TRP A 147 -13.51 2.37 -0.82
N ALA A 148 -13.65 1.78 0.37
CA ALA A 148 -14.98 1.41 0.81
C ALA A 148 -15.45 1.98 2.17
N ILE A 149 -14.66 2.80 2.87
CA ILE A 149 -15.01 3.32 4.22
C ILE A 149 -15.54 4.75 4.16
N GLU A 150 -16.77 4.96 4.60
CA GLU A 150 -17.43 6.28 4.59
C GLU A 150 -16.66 7.27 5.46
N GLY A 151 -16.37 8.45 4.92
CA GLY A 151 -15.54 9.45 5.63
C GLY A 151 -14.03 9.13 5.67
N GLY A 152 -13.60 7.92 5.27
CA GLY A 152 -12.21 7.48 5.32
C GLY A 152 -11.85 6.85 6.67
N LEU A 153 -10.54 6.80 6.98
CA LEU A 153 -10.03 6.12 8.17
C LEU A 153 -9.93 6.98 9.44
N ASP A 154 -10.26 8.27 9.39
CA ASP A 154 -10.08 9.19 10.53
C ASP A 154 -8.67 9.08 11.17
N VAL A 155 -7.65 8.94 10.33
CA VAL A 155 -6.24 8.95 10.72
C VAL A 155 -5.52 10.05 9.97
N ASP A 156 -4.53 10.65 10.61
CA ASP A 156 -3.70 11.70 10.01
C ASP A 156 -2.96 11.20 8.75
N TYR A 157 -2.61 9.91 8.74
CA TYR A 157 -1.76 9.29 7.72
C TYR A 157 -2.42 8.05 7.09
N GLU A 158 -3.33 8.28 6.15
CA GLU A 158 -3.87 7.21 5.29
C GLU A 158 -2.94 6.99 4.09
N TYR A 159 -2.45 5.75 3.93
CA TYR A 159 -1.43 5.41 2.95
C TYR A 159 -1.58 4.01 2.35
N TRP A 160 -1.04 3.84 1.15
CA TRP A 160 -0.90 2.54 0.48
C TRP A 160 0.36 2.49 -0.36
N THR A 161 0.70 1.28 -0.82
CA THR A 161 1.88 1.03 -1.63
C THR A 161 1.51 0.51 -3.01
N TYR A 162 2.23 0.98 -4.02
CA TYR A 162 2.26 0.38 -5.34
C TYR A 162 3.51 -0.47 -5.43
N VAL A 163 3.35 -1.75 -5.73
CA VAL A 163 4.43 -2.73 -5.73
C VAL A 163 4.54 -3.36 -7.11
N TYR A 164 5.79 -3.47 -7.58
CA TYR A 164 6.14 -4.28 -8.74
C TYR A 164 7.27 -5.23 -8.35
N GLU A 165 7.06 -6.52 -8.57
CA GLU A 165 8.06 -7.58 -8.40
C GLU A 165 8.40 -8.15 -9.80
N GLY A 166 9.67 -8.08 -10.19
CA GLY A 166 10.22 -8.64 -11.42
C GLY A 166 11.15 -9.83 -11.15
N ILE A 167 11.93 -10.25 -12.15
CA ILE A 167 12.78 -11.44 -12.04
C ILE A 167 13.97 -11.17 -11.12
N ILE A 168 14.55 -9.96 -11.23
CA ILE A 168 15.80 -9.64 -10.55
C ILE A 168 15.61 -8.88 -9.24
N GLY A 169 14.40 -8.42 -8.96
CA GLY A 169 14.13 -7.48 -7.88
C GLY A 169 12.74 -6.85 -7.99
N GLY A 170 12.59 -5.66 -7.43
CA GLY A 170 11.30 -4.96 -7.48
C GLY A 170 11.40 -3.51 -7.03
N SER A 171 10.24 -2.85 -7.04
CA SER A 171 10.09 -1.50 -6.52
C SER A 171 8.77 -1.35 -5.78
N LEU A 172 8.79 -0.46 -4.79
CA LEU A 172 7.64 -0.07 -4.00
C LEU A 172 7.59 1.46 -3.98
N LEU A 173 6.43 2.01 -4.28
CA LEU A 173 6.13 3.42 -4.09
C LEU A 173 5.04 3.56 -3.03
N LEU A 174 5.38 4.15 -1.90
CA LEU A 174 4.42 4.57 -0.90
C LEU A 174 3.75 5.86 -1.35
N THR A 175 2.43 5.91 -1.20
CA THR A 175 1.64 7.09 -1.48
C THR A 175 0.69 7.39 -0.33
N LEU A 176 0.49 8.68 -0.07
CA LEU A 176 -0.51 9.18 0.86
C LEU A 176 -1.79 9.52 0.10
N LYS A 177 -2.94 9.49 0.77
CA LYS A 177 -4.27 9.77 0.19
C LYS A 177 -4.38 11.01 -0.71
N LYS A 178 -3.55 12.02 -0.49
CA LYS A 178 -3.57 13.30 -1.20
C LYS A 178 -2.32 13.55 -2.03
N ALA A 179 -1.47 12.55 -2.22
CA ALA A 179 -0.24 12.70 -2.99
C ALA A 179 -0.54 13.00 -4.47
N PRO A 180 0.17 13.96 -5.09
CA PRO A 180 -0.16 14.46 -6.42
C PRO A 180 0.45 13.65 -7.58
N TYR A 181 1.10 12.52 -7.30
CA TYR A 181 1.88 11.77 -8.28
C TYR A 181 1.29 10.40 -8.62
N SER A 182 1.51 9.99 -9.88
CA SER A 182 1.13 8.67 -10.39
C SER A 182 2.06 7.56 -9.88
N PRO A 183 1.61 6.29 -9.88
CA PRO A 183 2.46 5.15 -9.58
C PRO A 183 3.70 5.09 -10.48
N ILE A 184 4.85 4.76 -9.89
CA ILE A 184 6.09 4.45 -10.61
C ILE A 184 6.40 2.97 -10.42
N TYR A 185 6.65 2.28 -11.54
CA TYR A 185 7.09 0.89 -11.56
C TYR A 185 8.43 0.83 -12.27
N LEU A 186 9.46 0.39 -11.55
CA LEU A 186 10.79 0.18 -12.10
C LEU A 186 10.90 -1.24 -12.63
N ARG A 187 11.08 -1.38 -13.94
CA ARG A 187 11.24 -2.69 -14.60
C ARG A 187 12.64 -3.26 -14.37
N ASP A 188 12.84 -4.54 -14.65
CA ASP A 188 14.13 -5.22 -14.42
C ASP A 188 15.33 -4.49 -15.04
N PHE A 189 15.21 -4.00 -16.28
CA PHE A 189 16.26 -3.20 -16.91
C PHE A 189 16.57 -1.90 -16.14
N GLU A 190 15.53 -1.19 -15.69
CA GLU A 190 15.68 0.03 -14.90
C GLU A 190 16.36 -0.26 -13.55
N LEU A 191 16.01 -1.39 -12.92
CA LEU A 191 16.65 -1.85 -11.68
C LEU A 191 18.15 -2.18 -11.89
N GLN A 192 18.55 -2.70 -13.05
CA GLN A 192 19.97 -2.92 -13.37
C GLN A 192 20.73 -1.60 -13.47
N VAL A 193 20.18 -0.61 -14.18
CA VAL A 193 20.80 0.73 -14.29
C VAL A 193 20.95 1.37 -12.91
N ILE A 194 19.90 1.32 -12.10
CA ILE A 194 19.90 1.88 -10.73
C ILE A 194 20.93 1.19 -9.85
N LYS A 195 21.03 -0.14 -9.92
CA LYS A 195 22.01 -0.93 -9.15
C LYS A 195 23.45 -0.45 -9.36
N LEU A 196 23.81 -0.08 -10.60
CA LEU A 196 25.15 0.42 -10.92
C LEU A 196 25.43 1.81 -10.32
N MET A 197 24.38 2.60 -10.08
CA MET A 197 24.46 3.94 -9.50
C MET A 197 24.26 3.98 -7.97
N THR A 198 23.94 2.84 -7.35
CA THR A 198 23.56 2.79 -5.94
C THR A 198 24.70 3.25 -5.01
N LEU A 199 25.90 2.70 -5.17
CA LEU A 199 27.05 2.98 -4.28
C LEU A 199 27.98 4.07 -4.80
N SER A 200 27.86 4.44 -6.07
CA SER A 200 28.76 5.39 -6.71
C SER A 200 28.07 6.12 -7.84
N GLU A 201 28.50 7.36 -8.06
CA GLU A 201 28.06 8.17 -9.21
C GLU A 201 28.59 7.57 -10.52
N LYS A 202 27.76 7.51 -11.56
CA LYS A 202 28.14 6.96 -12.88
C LYS A 202 27.94 7.96 -14.00
N SER A 203 28.78 7.92 -15.02
CA SER A 203 28.54 8.68 -16.25
C SER A 203 27.61 7.94 -17.21
N CYS A 204 27.08 8.65 -18.20
CA CYS A 204 26.23 8.03 -19.23
C CYS A 204 27.01 6.95 -20.01
N ALA A 205 28.26 7.25 -20.37
CA ALA A 205 29.16 6.32 -21.07
C ALA A 205 29.51 5.07 -20.24
N GLU A 206 29.76 5.21 -18.93
CA GLU A 206 30.03 4.07 -18.04
C GLU A 206 28.82 3.13 -17.96
N LEU A 207 27.62 3.69 -17.77
CA LEU A 207 26.38 2.91 -17.72
C LEU A 207 26.12 2.19 -19.06
N ALA A 208 26.33 2.89 -20.18
CA ALA A 208 26.17 2.32 -21.51
C ALA A 208 27.14 1.14 -21.75
N TYR A 209 28.40 1.31 -21.33
CA TYR A 209 29.43 0.28 -21.42
C TYR A 209 29.12 -0.93 -20.54
N GLU A 210 28.81 -0.73 -19.25
CA GLU A 210 28.54 -1.82 -18.29
C GLU A 210 27.27 -2.61 -18.63
N LEU A 211 26.25 -1.94 -19.17
CA LEU A 211 24.99 -2.57 -19.57
C LEU A 211 25.00 -3.09 -21.01
N ASN A 212 26.05 -2.78 -21.79
CA ASN A 212 26.17 -3.11 -23.21
C ASN A 212 24.96 -2.64 -24.04
N ILE A 213 24.61 -1.35 -23.91
CA ILE A 213 23.48 -0.72 -24.62
C ILE A 213 23.89 0.64 -25.21
N PRO A 214 23.13 1.18 -26.18
CA PRO A 214 23.41 2.50 -26.74
C PRO A 214 23.34 3.61 -25.68
N GLU A 215 24.34 4.49 -25.68
CA GLU A 215 24.42 5.63 -24.75
C GLU A 215 23.20 6.56 -24.85
N GLU A 216 22.66 6.76 -26.05
CA GLU A 216 21.45 7.58 -26.29
C GLU A 216 20.21 7.03 -25.53
N ALA A 217 20.11 5.70 -25.36
CA ALA A 217 19.03 5.08 -24.62
C ALA A 217 19.18 5.32 -23.11
N VAL A 218 20.40 5.26 -22.59
CA VAL A 218 20.73 5.61 -21.19
C VAL A 218 20.41 7.08 -20.95
N LYS A 219 20.85 7.97 -21.84
CA LYS A 219 20.60 9.41 -21.75
C LYS A 219 19.12 9.75 -21.69
N THR A 220 18.32 9.16 -22.60
CA THR A 220 16.86 9.34 -22.63
C THR A 220 16.22 8.89 -21.30
N LEU A 221 16.70 7.79 -20.73
CA LEU A 221 16.22 7.29 -19.44
C LEU A 221 16.60 8.22 -18.29
N LEU A 222 17.85 8.68 -18.22
CA LEU A 222 18.35 9.59 -17.20
C LEU A 222 17.62 10.94 -17.26
N ASP A 223 17.39 11.51 -18.44
CA ASP A 223 16.63 12.75 -18.63
C ASP A 223 15.20 12.63 -18.09
N LYS A 224 14.56 11.49 -18.32
CA LYS A 224 13.23 11.19 -17.75
C LYS A 224 13.30 11.13 -16.23
N TRP A 225 14.31 10.47 -15.66
CA TRP A 225 14.48 10.32 -14.22
C TRP A 225 14.84 11.61 -13.50
N ILE A 226 15.61 12.50 -14.12
CA ILE A 226 15.91 13.84 -13.61
C ILE A 226 14.63 14.66 -13.50
N LYS A 227 13.77 14.64 -14.53
CA LYS A 227 12.46 15.33 -14.50
C LYS A 227 11.55 14.83 -13.38
N LEU A 228 11.69 13.55 -12.99
CA LEU A 228 10.94 12.92 -11.92
C LEU A 228 11.65 13.04 -10.54
N GLY A 229 12.84 13.62 -10.47
CA GLY A 229 13.64 13.71 -9.25
C GLY A 229 14.23 12.39 -8.75
N LEU A 230 14.19 11.32 -9.56
CA LEU A 230 14.71 10.00 -9.19
C LEU A 230 16.24 9.94 -9.22
N VAL A 231 16.84 10.76 -10.08
CA VAL A 231 18.28 10.89 -10.28
C VAL A 231 18.65 12.37 -10.28
N LYS A 232 19.81 12.69 -9.72
CA LYS A 232 20.44 14.02 -9.82
C LYS A 232 21.73 13.94 -10.63
N ASN A 233 21.97 14.97 -11.44
CA ASN A 233 23.28 15.21 -12.03
C ASN A 233 24.17 15.92 -10.99
N ILE A 234 25.37 15.40 -10.76
CA ILE A 234 26.34 15.91 -9.79
C ILE A 234 27.24 16.93 -10.47
N GLY A 235 26.86 18.21 -10.32
CA GLY A 235 27.66 19.35 -10.74
C GLY A 235 27.69 19.56 -12.26
N SER A 236 28.82 20.04 -12.77
CA SER A 236 29.07 20.24 -14.21
C SER A 236 29.65 19.00 -14.91
N SER A 237 29.91 17.93 -14.16
CA SER A 237 30.35 16.65 -14.70
C SER A 237 29.15 15.82 -15.14
N ASP A 238 29.27 15.08 -16.25
CA ASP A 238 28.28 14.09 -16.70
C ASP A 238 28.25 12.89 -15.74
N ARG A 239 27.83 13.10 -14.49
CA ARG A 239 27.84 12.12 -13.40
C ARG A 239 26.48 12.13 -12.73
N TYR A 240 25.90 10.95 -12.54
CA TYR A 240 24.53 10.78 -12.07
C TYR A 240 24.50 9.94 -10.79
N LYS A 241 23.63 10.34 -9.85
CA LYS A 241 23.38 9.62 -8.60
C LYS A 241 21.88 9.46 -8.37
N ILE A 242 21.46 8.32 -7.84
CA ILE A 242 20.06 8.08 -7.46
C ILE A 242 19.71 8.88 -6.20
N CYS A 243 18.44 9.25 -6.09
CA CYS A 243 17.91 10.08 -5.01
C CYS A 243 16.97 9.33 -4.05
N PHE A 244 16.88 8.00 -4.15
CA PHE A 244 15.99 7.19 -3.33
C PHE A 244 16.65 5.90 -2.81
N PRO A 245 16.18 5.34 -1.69
CA PRO A 245 16.71 4.10 -1.12
C PRO A 245 16.64 2.93 -2.10
N PHE A 246 17.77 2.21 -2.25
CA PHE A 246 17.83 1.02 -3.08
C PHE A 246 18.50 -0.14 -2.33
N LEU A 247 17.78 -1.23 -2.08
CA LEU A 247 18.33 -2.37 -1.36
C LEU A 247 19.10 -3.27 -2.33
N LEU A 248 20.42 -3.37 -2.14
CA LEU A 248 21.26 -4.35 -2.82
C LEU A 248 21.02 -5.75 -2.26
N LYS A 249 21.60 -6.76 -2.91
CA LYS A 249 21.49 -8.16 -2.49
C LYS A 249 21.89 -8.39 -1.04
N ASP A 250 22.95 -7.73 -0.58
CA ASP A 250 23.41 -7.86 0.81
C ASP A 250 22.45 -7.16 1.79
N ASP A 251 21.89 -6.02 1.42
CA ASP A 251 20.83 -5.35 2.18
C ASP A 251 19.57 -6.20 2.26
N TYR A 252 19.24 -6.88 1.17
CA TYR A 252 18.13 -7.82 1.12
C TYR A 252 18.36 -8.96 2.12
N ASN A 253 19.58 -9.49 2.18
CA ASN A 253 19.94 -10.58 3.10
C ASN A 253 19.97 -10.15 4.57
N VAL A 254 20.34 -8.91 4.88
CA VAL A 254 20.45 -8.41 6.26
C VAL A 254 19.16 -7.76 6.75
N LEU A 255 18.70 -6.72 6.06
CA LEU A 255 17.57 -5.88 6.45
C LEU A 255 16.25 -6.49 5.99
N PHE A 256 16.10 -6.74 4.69
CA PHE A 256 14.81 -7.19 4.14
C PHE A 256 14.37 -8.55 4.69
N ARG A 257 15.29 -9.51 4.83
CA ARG A 257 14.99 -10.81 5.48
C ARG A 257 14.55 -10.66 6.94
N SER A 258 15.13 -9.71 7.68
CA SER A 258 14.71 -9.44 9.06
C SER A 258 13.28 -8.89 9.10
N LEU A 259 12.95 -7.96 8.19
CA LEU A 259 11.58 -7.46 8.03
C LEU A 259 10.62 -8.59 7.61
N MET A 260 11.03 -9.49 6.70
CA MET A 260 10.22 -10.62 6.28
C MET A 260 9.86 -11.55 7.44
N ARG A 261 10.84 -11.86 8.29
CA ARG A 261 10.64 -12.64 9.51
C ARG A 261 9.66 -11.93 10.44
N LEU A 262 9.91 -10.65 10.75
CA LEU A 262 9.08 -9.86 11.66
C LEU A 262 7.64 -9.73 11.17
N GLY A 263 7.41 -9.50 9.88
CA GLY A 263 6.05 -9.38 9.34
C GLY A 263 5.26 -10.69 9.41
N LYS A 264 5.93 -11.83 9.19
CA LYS A 264 5.31 -13.16 9.38
C LYS A 264 4.96 -13.40 10.84
N GLU A 265 5.91 -13.15 11.75
CA GLU A 265 5.70 -13.30 13.19
C GLU A 265 4.61 -12.37 13.71
N LEU A 266 4.54 -11.13 13.22
CA LEU A 266 3.49 -10.18 13.53
C LEU A 266 2.13 -10.74 13.14
N CYS A 267 1.97 -11.26 11.92
CA CYS A 267 0.72 -11.87 11.49
C CYS A 267 0.34 -13.09 12.35
N GLU A 268 1.30 -13.98 12.64
CA GLU A 268 1.07 -15.17 13.46
C GLU A 268 0.72 -14.83 14.92
N ALA A 269 1.45 -13.90 15.53
CA ALA A 269 1.27 -13.54 16.94
C ALA A 269 0.02 -12.68 17.16
N VAL A 270 -0.28 -11.76 16.23
CA VAL A 270 -1.34 -10.76 16.40
C VAL A 270 -2.64 -11.22 15.74
N PHE A 271 -2.60 -11.68 14.49
CA PHE A 271 -3.80 -11.86 13.67
C PHE A 271 -4.39 -13.26 13.72
N ARG A 272 -3.55 -14.32 13.75
CA ARG A 272 -4.03 -15.71 13.62
C ARG A 272 -5.16 -16.06 14.59
N ARG A 273 -5.03 -15.66 15.86
CA ARG A 273 -6.03 -15.93 16.90
C ARG A 273 -7.23 -14.98 16.85
N LYS A 274 -7.13 -13.86 16.13
CA LYS A 274 -8.16 -12.82 16.04
C LYS A 274 -9.08 -12.99 14.84
N ILE A 275 -8.65 -13.71 13.78
CA ILE A 275 -9.46 -13.92 12.57
C ILE A 275 -10.88 -14.42 12.89
N ILE A 276 -11.03 -15.44 13.73
CA ILE A 276 -12.35 -15.99 14.09
C ILE A 276 -13.22 -14.93 14.76
N ASP A 277 -12.67 -14.14 15.68
CA ASP A 277 -13.42 -13.11 16.39
C ASP A 277 -13.80 -11.94 15.47
N LEU A 278 -12.93 -11.58 14.52
CA LEU A 278 -13.22 -10.58 13.49
C LEU A 278 -14.32 -11.04 12.54
N LEU A 279 -14.31 -12.30 12.12
CA LEU A 279 -15.36 -12.88 11.29
C LEU A 279 -16.68 -12.99 12.05
N ARG A 280 -16.66 -13.42 13.32
CA ARG A 280 -17.86 -13.40 14.18
C ARG A 280 -18.47 -12.01 14.26
N HIS A 281 -17.64 -10.97 14.35
CA HIS A 281 -18.12 -9.59 14.30
C HIS A 281 -18.80 -9.29 12.96
N LYS A 282 -18.12 -9.53 11.84
CA LYS A 282 -18.69 -9.37 10.49
C LYS A 282 -20.06 -10.03 10.33
N TYR A 283 -20.19 -11.29 10.76
CA TYR A 283 -21.44 -12.06 10.64
C TYR A 283 -22.53 -11.64 11.62
N ARG A 284 -22.20 -10.89 12.68
CA ARG A 284 -23.19 -10.26 13.58
C ARG A 284 -23.64 -8.90 13.07
N SER A 285 -22.81 -8.24 12.25
CA SER A 285 -23.12 -6.99 11.57
C SER A 285 -23.81 -7.23 10.21
N ASP A 286 -24.21 -6.16 9.52
CA ASP A 286 -24.83 -6.19 8.18
C ASP A 286 -23.80 -6.43 7.04
N LEU A 287 -22.68 -7.07 7.37
CA LEU A 287 -21.57 -7.34 6.46
C LEU A 287 -21.54 -8.81 5.98
N LYS A 288 -22.62 -9.57 6.20
CA LYS A 288 -22.72 -10.99 5.81
C LYS A 288 -22.55 -11.24 4.30
N SER A 289 -22.90 -10.27 3.47
CA SER A 289 -22.81 -10.35 2.01
C SER A 289 -21.42 -10.05 1.46
N VAL A 290 -20.56 -9.44 2.28
CA VAL A 290 -19.18 -9.12 1.94
C VAL A 290 -18.36 -10.40 1.94
N ASP A 291 -17.32 -10.46 1.12
CA ASP A 291 -16.35 -11.55 1.11
C ASP A 291 -15.54 -11.66 2.43
N ASP A 292 -15.18 -12.86 2.89
CA ASP A 292 -14.45 -13.02 4.17
C ASP A 292 -13.04 -12.46 4.08
N VAL A 293 -12.33 -12.75 3.00
CA VAL A 293 -10.96 -12.28 2.78
C VAL A 293 -10.96 -10.77 2.55
N ALA A 294 -11.87 -10.23 1.73
CA ALA A 294 -11.95 -8.79 1.51
C ALA A 294 -12.23 -8.00 2.81
N TYR A 295 -13.11 -8.52 3.68
CA TYR A 295 -13.36 -7.91 4.99
C TYR A 295 -12.11 -7.96 5.88
N LEU A 296 -11.44 -9.11 5.96
CA LEU A 296 -10.23 -9.26 6.77
C LEU A 296 -9.10 -8.34 6.28
N LEU A 297 -8.91 -8.20 4.97
CA LEU A 297 -7.92 -7.30 4.38
C LEU A 297 -8.24 -5.83 4.62
N LEU A 298 -9.52 -5.45 4.57
CA LEU A 298 -9.96 -4.12 4.99
C LEU A 298 -9.62 -3.87 6.47
N VAL A 299 -9.94 -4.82 7.35
CA VAL A 299 -9.62 -4.70 8.78
C VAL A 299 -8.13 -4.57 9.01
N PHE A 300 -7.31 -5.37 8.31
CA PHE A 300 -5.85 -5.24 8.36
C PHE A 300 -5.40 -3.84 7.89
N TYR A 301 -6.00 -3.33 6.81
CA TYR A 301 -5.70 -1.98 6.30
C TYR A 301 -6.04 -0.88 7.32
N ILE A 302 -7.20 -0.97 8.00
CA ILE A 302 -7.59 -0.07 9.09
C ILE A 302 -6.51 -0.12 10.19
N ILE A 303 -6.20 -1.32 10.68
CA ILE A 303 -5.27 -1.51 11.78
C ILE A 303 -3.89 -0.94 11.44
N LYS A 304 -3.32 -1.25 10.25
CA LYS A 304 -1.97 -0.75 9.91
C LYS A 304 -1.89 0.78 9.87
N CYS A 305 -2.94 1.47 9.40
CA CYS A 305 -2.92 2.93 9.31
C CYS A 305 -3.01 3.57 10.71
N HIS A 306 -3.84 3.02 11.60
CA HIS A 306 -3.90 3.44 13.00
C HIS A 306 -2.59 3.19 13.73
N VAL A 307 -1.96 2.03 13.52
CA VAL A 307 -0.65 1.70 14.08
C VAL A 307 0.41 2.71 13.63
N VAL A 308 0.48 3.05 12.34
CA VAL A 308 1.44 4.04 11.82
C VAL A 308 1.19 5.43 12.41
N SER A 309 -0.08 5.86 12.49
CA SER A 309 -0.43 7.13 13.12
C SER A 309 0.02 7.19 14.59
N ARG A 310 -0.14 6.09 15.35
CA ARG A 310 0.36 6.01 16.73
C ARG A 310 1.88 6.02 16.84
N LEU A 311 2.58 5.25 15.99
CA LEU A 311 4.04 5.24 15.95
C LEU A 311 4.61 6.66 15.72
N ILE A 312 3.99 7.43 14.82
CA ILE A 312 4.34 8.83 14.58
C ILE A 312 4.03 9.70 15.80
N SER A 313 2.84 9.56 16.39
CA SER A 313 2.44 10.37 17.54
C SER A 313 3.33 10.14 18.77
N GLU A 314 3.87 8.93 18.93
CA GLU A 314 4.83 8.56 19.98
C GLU A 314 6.28 8.95 19.65
N GLY A 315 6.55 9.50 18.45
CA GLY A 315 7.89 9.88 18.01
C GLY A 315 8.80 8.67 17.72
N LEU A 316 8.24 7.51 17.40
CA LEU A 316 8.99 6.29 17.09
C LEU A 316 9.39 6.19 15.61
N ILE A 317 8.63 6.84 14.73
CA ILE A 317 8.99 7.04 13.32
C ILE A 317 8.66 8.47 12.90
N ASN A 318 9.34 8.96 11.88
CA ASN A 318 9.19 10.32 11.40
C ASN A 318 7.86 10.55 10.68
N ARG A 319 7.41 11.80 10.75
CA ARG A 319 6.24 12.26 10.02
C ARG A 319 6.58 12.29 8.53
N PRO A 320 5.67 11.80 7.66
CA PRO A 320 5.82 12.06 6.24
C PRO A 320 5.71 13.57 5.96
N PRO A 321 6.28 14.07 4.86
CA PRO A 321 6.15 15.46 4.45
C PRO A 321 4.69 15.79 4.12
N ASP A 322 4.27 17.02 4.43
CA ASP A 322 2.89 17.48 4.20
C ASP A 322 2.47 17.40 2.72
N VAL A 323 3.43 17.65 1.82
CA VAL A 323 3.26 17.52 0.37
C VAL A 323 4.35 16.60 -0.16
N PRO A 324 4.13 15.27 -0.16
CA PRO A 324 5.11 14.33 -0.65
C PRO A 324 5.35 14.57 -2.15
N LYS A 325 6.62 14.65 -2.53
CA LYS A 325 7.09 14.74 -3.91
C LYS A 325 8.07 13.62 -4.18
N LEU A 326 8.15 13.17 -5.42
CA LEU A 326 9.16 12.19 -5.79
C LEU A 326 10.59 12.70 -5.46
N PRO A 327 11.46 11.79 -5.02
CA PRO A 327 11.25 10.35 -4.93
C PRO A 327 10.79 9.88 -3.53
N TRP A 328 10.16 10.75 -2.73
CA TRP A 328 9.68 10.39 -1.39
C TRP A 328 8.77 9.16 -1.43
N GLY A 329 9.01 8.22 -0.53
CA GLY A 329 8.26 6.96 -0.45
C GLY A 329 8.64 5.91 -1.49
N LEU A 330 9.58 6.18 -2.40
CA LEU A 330 10.08 5.19 -3.36
C LEU A 330 11.20 4.35 -2.74
N CYS A 331 11.13 3.04 -2.92
CA CYS A 331 12.20 2.08 -2.64
C CYS A 331 12.37 1.15 -3.83
N GLY A 332 13.61 0.89 -4.24
CA GLY A 332 13.92 -0.23 -5.12
C GLY A 332 14.65 -1.34 -4.36
N TRP A 333 14.67 -2.54 -4.92
CA TRP A 333 15.57 -3.60 -4.48
C TRP A 333 15.99 -4.49 -5.64
N CYS A 334 17.16 -5.08 -5.53
CA CYS A 334 17.68 -6.08 -6.47
C CYS A 334 18.29 -7.24 -5.69
N ILE A 335 17.88 -8.46 -6.00
CA ILE A 335 18.25 -9.69 -5.29
C ILE A 335 19.32 -10.52 -6.00
N ILE A 336 19.69 -10.14 -7.22
CA ILE A 336 20.64 -10.88 -8.07
C ILE A 336 22.03 -10.26 -8.00
#